data_AF-A0A1V4UL95-F1
#
_entry.id   AF-A0A1V4UL95-F1
#
_cell.length_a   1.000
_cell.length_b   1.000
_cell.length_c   1.000
_cell.angle_alpha   90.00
_cell.angle_beta   90.00
_cell.angle_gamma   90.00
#
_symmetry.space_group_name_H-M   'P 1'
#
loop_
_entity.id
_entity.type
_entity.pdbx_description
1 polymer ?
#
loop_
_entity_poly.entity_id
_entity_poly.type
_entity_poly.pdbx_seq_one_letter_code
_entity_poly.pdbx_strand_id
1 'polypeptide(L)' 'MYRYKLNDNRVVYYTFTNISPETTTVDQNHPLAGHELEATITLLEITRKA' A
#
# COMPACT_ATOMS: atom_id res chain seq x y z
N MET A 1 4.08 -6.70 -8.32
CA MET A 1 3.24 -6.08 -7.29
C MET A 1 1.81 -6.06 -7.77
N TYR A 2 0.90 -6.68 -7.03
CA TYR A 2 -0.54 -6.67 -7.33
C TYR A 2 -1.23 -5.74 -6.34
N ARG A 3 -2.06 -4.82 -6.85
CA ARG A 3 -2.90 -3.93 -6.04
C ARG A 3 -4.33 -4.44 -6.08
N TYR A 4 -4.89 -4.77 -4.92
CA TYR A 4 -6.27 -5.23 -4.81
C TYR A 4 -7.08 -4.30 -3.93
N LYS A 5 -8.32 -4.05 -4.33
CA LYS A 5 -9.29 -3.28 -3.54
C LYS A 5 -10.30 -4.26 -2.94
N LEU A 6 -10.32 -4.34 -1.62
CA LEU A 6 -11.28 -5.16 -0.87
C LEU A 6 -12.68 -4.54 -0.93
N ASN A 7 -13.70 -5.36 -0.66
CA ASN A 7 -15.11 -4.95 -0.67
C ASN A 7 -15.44 -3.84 0.35
N ASP A 8 -14.58 -3.66 1.36
CA ASP A 8 -14.65 -2.62 2.38
C ASP A 8 -13.83 -1.35 2.02
N ASN A 9 -13.48 -1.18 0.74
CA ASN A 9 -12.63 -0.11 0.20
C ASN A 9 -11.16 -0.10 0.64
N ARG A 10 -10.69 -1.04 1.46
CA ARG A 10 -9.26 -1.11 1.80
C ARG A 10 -8.43 -1.50 0.57
N VAL A 11 -7.29 -0.84 0.41
CA VAL A 11 -6.31 -1.18 -0.62
C VAL A 11 -5.23 -2.03 0.01
N VAL A 12 -4.98 -3.21 -0.57
CA VAL A 12 -3.92 -4.12 -0.16
C VAL A 12 -2.94 -4.29 -1.31
N TYR A 13 -1.65 -4.28 -0.97
CA TYR A 13 -0.55 -4.54 -1.89
C TYR A 13 -0.06 -5.95 -1.66
N TYR A 14 0.16 -6.72 -2.72
CA TYR A 14 0.69 -8.06 -2.64
C TYR A 14 1.96 -8.17 -3.48
N THR A 15 3.05 -8.56 -2.83
CA THR A 15 4.29 -8.97 -3.50
C THR A 15 4.55 -10.44 -3.17
N PHE A 16 4.59 -11.27 -4.21
CA PHE A 16 4.82 -12.70 -4.09
C PHE A 16 6.28 -13.01 -4.39
N THR A 17 6.93 -13.73 -3.48
CA THR A 17 8.33 -14.17 -3.61
C THR A 17 8.45 -15.63 -3.15
N ASN A 18 9.59 -16.28 -3.43
CA ASN A 18 9.86 -17.67 -3.04
C ASN A 18 8.72 -18.63 -3.38
N ILE A 19 8.33 -18.67 -4.66
CA ILE A 19 7.19 -19.46 -5.14
C ILE A 19 7.67 -20.90 -5.41
N SER A 20 7.13 -21.87 -4.66
CA SER A 20 7.28 -23.30 -4.86
C SER A 20 5.90 -23.99 -4.97
N PRO A 21 5.84 -25.28 -5.34
CA PRO A 21 4.58 -26.03 -5.34
C PRO A 21 3.90 -26.11 -3.97
N GLU A 22 4.67 -26.08 -2.88
CA GLU A 22 4.21 -26.26 -1.51
C GLU A 22 3.95 -24.93 -0.80
N THR A 23 4.73 -23.89 -1.12
CA THR A 23 4.69 -22.62 -0.40
C THR A 23 4.93 -21.42 -1.29
N THR A 24 4.39 -20.28 -0.88
CA THR A 24 4.74 -18.97 -1.44
C THR A 24 4.90 -17.97 -0.30
N THR A 25 5.86 -17.07 -0.41
CA THR A 25 5.96 -15.91 0.49
C THR A 25 5.06 -14.80 -0.05
N VAL A 26 4.32 -14.15 0.86
CA VAL A 26 3.43 -13.03 0.53
C VAL A 26 3.78 -11.85 1.42
N ASP A 27 4.20 -10.75 0.81
CA ASP A 27 4.39 -9.46 1.47
C ASP A 27 3.17 -8.57 1.23
N GLN A 28 2.57 -8.10 2.33
CA GLN A 28 1.40 -7.21 2.35
C GLN A 28 1.70 -5.79 2.85
N ASN A 29 2.96 -5.45 3.05
CA ASN A 29 3.35 -4.13 3.53
C ASN A 29 2.99 -3.04 2.51
N HIS A 30 2.82 -1.81 3.01
CA HIS A 30 2.73 -0.66 2.13
C HIS A 30 4.00 -0.58 1.25
N PRO A 31 3.92 -0.23 -0.05
CA PRO A 31 5.10 -0.20 -0.94
C PRO A 31 6.22 0.75 -0.47
N LEU A 32 5.88 1.71 0.38
CA LEU A 32 6.82 2.67 0.98
C LEU A 32 7.21 2.33 2.42
N ALA A 33 6.83 1.15 2.94
CA ALA A 33 7.21 0.74 4.29
C ALA A 33 8.73 0.61 4.40
N GLY A 34 9.32 1.19 5.45
CA GLY A 34 10.77 1.18 5.68
C GLY A 34 11.58 2.18 4.84
N HIS A 35 10.93 2.96 3.98
CA HIS A 35 11.58 4.03 3.22
C HIS A 35 11.52 5.36 3.98
N GLU A 36 12.63 6.10 3.96
CA GLU A 36 12.62 7.51 4.35
C GLU A 36 11.89 8.31 3.25
N LEU A 37 10.94 9.16 3.66
CA LEU A 37 10.09 9.91 2.75
C LEU A 37 10.40 11.40 2.87
N GLU A 38 10.79 12.02 1.76
CA GLU A 38 10.92 13.46 1.64
C GLU A 38 9.80 13.98 0.71
N ALA A 39 9.01 14.93 1.21
CA ALA A 39 7.94 15.54 0.45
C ALA A 39 7.80 17.03 0.81
N THR A 40 7.61 17.87 -0.21
CA THR A 40 7.17 19.27 -0.02
C THR A 40 5.66 19.32 -0.11
N ILE A 41 5.00 19.79 0.95
CA ILE A 41 3.54 19.89 1.02
C ILE A 41 3.16 21.37 0.90
N THR A 42 2.30 21.69 -0.08
CA THR A 42 1.69 23.02 -0.21
C THR A 42 0.23 22.95 0.21
N LEU A 43 -0.14 23.69 1.26
CA LEU A 43 -1.53 23.80 1.70
C LEU A 43 -2.30 24.69 0.72
N LEU A 44 -3.33 24.15 0.08
CA LEU A 44 -4.18 24.90 -0.86
C LEU A 44 -5.43 25.46 -0.19
N GLU A 45 -6.14 24.64 0.59
CA GLU A 45 -7.40 25.03 1.23
C GLU A 45 -7.67 24.15 2.48
N ILE A 46 -8.43 24.69 3.45
CA ILE A 46 -9.02 23.92 4.56
C ILE A 46 -10.54 24.06 4.49
N THR A 47 -11.24 22.96 4.21
CA THR A 47 -12.71 22.92 4.12
C THR A 47 -13.33 22.32 5.38
N ARG A 48 -14.50 22.82 5.80
CA ARG A 48 -15.29 22.20 6.88
C ARG A 48 -16.17 21.09 6.31
N LYS A 49 -16.09 19.89 6.87
CA LYS A 49 -16.97 18.77 6.48
C LYS A 49 -18.37 19.00 7.08
N ALA A 50 -19.40 18.96 6.23
CA ALA A 50 -20.81 19.03 6.63
C ALA A 50 -21.25 17.79 7.40
#